data_AF-A0AAE8MPG0-F1
#
_entry.id   AF-A0AAE8MPG0-F1
#
_cell.length_a   1.000
_cell.length_b   1.000
_cell.length_c   1.000
_cell.angle_alpha   90.00
_cell.angle_beta   90.00
_cell.angle_gamma   90.00
#
_symmetry.space_group_name_H-M   'P 1'
#
loop_
_entity.id
_entity.type
_entity.pdbx_description
1 polymer ?
#
loop_
_entity_poly.entity_id
_entity_poly.type
_entity_poly.pdbx_seq_one_letter_code
_entity_poly.pdbx_strand_id
1 'polypeptide(L)'
;MSSDSTGVVLPPGTSNHGNPNIVCFPAKWSEITIFFLGNYVAHAATVLSIPGQPTYGFFWDIVYALLFPVIAVRKGFKAIFSLAKFGATDLETAARAGALCKVIRTGEYARTFREFSLSEGLSFESKYMDVLAFQKATV
;
A
#
# COMPACT_ATOMS: atom_id res chain seq x y z
N MET A 1 30.32 18.60 46.24
CA MET A 1 29.37 18.02 45.27
C MET A 1 27.98 18.57 45.57
N SER A 2 27.52 19.52 44.77
CA SER A 2 26.20 20.13 44.92
C SER A 2 25.21 19.36 44.04
N SER A 3 24.29 18.62 44.67
CA SER A 3 23.12 18.06 43.99
C SER A 3 21.98 19.05 44.19
N ASP A 4 21.84 19.99 43.24
CA ASP A 4 20.73 20.94 43.20
C ASP A 4 19.44 20.19 42.83
N SER A 5 18.66 19.84 43.85
CA SER A 5 17.33 19.29 43.73
C SER A 5 16.32 20.42 43.51
N THR A 6 16.27 20.97 42.30
CA THR A 6 15.12 21.77 41.84
C THR A 6 13.97 20.81 41.60
N GLY A 7 13.14 20.62 42.63
CA GLY A 7 12.00 19.70 42.64
C GLY A 7 10.91 20.12 41.66
N VAL A 8 11.02 19.68 40.41
CA VAL A 8 9.86 19.62 39.51
C VAL A 8 8.92 18.58 40.08
N VAL A 9 7.79 19.05 40.64
CA VAL A 9 6.73 18.17 41.15
C VAL A 9 6.10 17.48 39.94
N LEU A 10 6.54 16.25 39.71
CA LEU A 10 6.04 15.39 38.65
C LEU A 10 4.63 14.88 39.02
N PRO A 11 3.67 14.84 38.08
CA PRO A 11 2.35 14.30 38.36
C PRO A 11 2.43 12.82 38.78
N PRO A 12 1.49 12.34 39.63
CA PRO A 12 1.53 10.99 40.17
C PRO A 12 1.61 9.94 39.06
N GLY A 13 2.53 8.98 39.20
CA GLY A 13 2.70 7.87 38.25
C GLY A 13 3.62 8.16 37.06
N THR A 14 4.26 9.34 37.01
CA THR A 14 5.29 9.64 36.01
C THR A 14 6.69 9.24 36.48
N SER A 15 7.55 8.84 35.54
CA SER A 15 8.93 8.41 35.79
C SER A 15 9.89 9.18 34.88
N ASN A 16 11.06 9.56 35.39
CA ASN A 16 12.10 10.23 34.59
C ASN A 16 13.32 9.33 34.29
N HIS A 17 13.31 8.06 34.73
CA HIS A 17 14.40 7.08 34.52
C HIS A 17 15.82 7.63 34.78
N GLY A 18 15.98 8.58 35.72
CA GLY A 18 17.27 9.19 36.05
C GLY A 18 17.77 10.27 35.07
N ASN A 19 16.99 10.64 34.05
CA ASN A 19 17.31 11.73 33.14
C ASN A 19 16.29 12.87 33.31
N PRO A 20 16.73 14.08 33.73
CA PRO A 20 15.83 15.20 33.98
C PRO A 20 15.16 15.76 32.71
N ASN A 21 15.62 15.39 31.52
CA ASN A 21 15.07 15.86 30.25
C ASN A 21 13.96 14.96 29.69
N ILE A 22 13.63 13.86 30.36
CA ILE A 22 12.56 12.96 29.93
C ILE A 22 11.51 12.80 31.03
N VAL A 23 10.25 12.86 30.64
CA VAL A 23 9.11 12.60 31.53
C VAL A 23 8.23 11.57 30.85
N CYS A 24 8.17 10.37 31.43
CA CYS A 24 7.34 9.28 30.95
C CYS A 24 6.00 9.31 31.68
N PHE A 25 4.90 9.37 30.91
CA PHE A 25 3.55 9.27 31.43
C PHE A 25 3.05 7.82 31.41
N PRO A 26 2.22 7.40 32.38
CA PRO A 26 1.61 6.09 32.34
C PRO A 26 0.64 6.03 31.15
N ALA A 27 0.88 5.10 30.24
CA ALA A 27 0.08 4.94 29.03
C ALA A 27 -1.36 4.55 29.40
N LYS A 28 -2.33 5.31 28.88
CA LYS A 28 -3.75 4.95 29.01
C LYS A 28 -4.11 3.88 27.97
N TRP A 29 -5.05 3.01 28.29
CA TRP A 29 -5.58 2.02 27.33
C TRP A 29 -6.10 2.65 26.04
N SER A 30 -6.69 3.85 26.11
CA SER A 30 -7.11 4.61 24.93
C SER A 30 -5.94 5.02 24.06
N GLU A 31 -4.83 5.48 24.64
CA GLU A 31 -3.64 5.91 23.90
C GLU A 31 -2.96 4.73 23.21
N ILE A 32 -2.88 3.60 23.91
CA ILE A 32 -2.37 2.33 23.35
C ILE A 32 -3.25 1.90 22.17
N THR A 33 -4.57 1.93 22.34
CA THR A 33 -5.52 1.51 21.29
C THR A 33 -5.43 2.42 20.06
N ILE A 34 -5.40 3.73 20.25
CA ILE A 34 -5.26 4.71 19.17
C ILE A 34 -3.93 4.53 18.44
N PHE A 35 -2.84 4.27 19.16
CA PHE A 35 -1.52 4.04 18.58
C PHE A 35 -1.51 2.83 17.64
N PHE A 36 -2.06 1.69 18.08
CA PHE A 36 -2.13 0.50 17.25
C PHE A 36 -3.11 0.66 16.08
N LEU A 37 -4.28 1.25 16.33
CA LEU A 37 -5.27 1.47 15.28
C LEU A 37 -4.73 2.41 14.20
N GLY A 38 -4.09 3.51 14.61
CA GLY A 38 -3.44 4.45 13.70
C GLY A 38 -2.34 3.79 12.86
N ASN A 39 -1.51 2.93 13.46
CA ASN A 39 -0.51 2.17 12.72
C ASN A 39 -1.13 1.22 11.69
N TYR A 40 -2.19 0.49 12.06
CA TYR A 40 -2.86 -0.41 11.13
C TYR A 40 -3.52 0.32 9.97
N VAL A 41 -4.18 1.44 10.24
CA VAL A 41 -4.77 2.30 9.20
C VAL A 41 -3.68 2.86 8.30
N ALA A 42 -2.58 3.37 8.87
CA ALA A 42 -1.45 3.87 8.10
C ALA A 42 -0.87 2.77 7.20
N HIS A 43 -0.70 1.55 7.69
CA HIS A 43 -0.25 0.43 6.87
C HIS A 43 -1.20 0.12 5.72
N ALA A 44 -2.49 -0.07 6.00
CA ALA A 44 -3.48 -0.31 4.96
C ALA A 44 -3.49 0.81 3.90
N ALA A 45 -3.36 2.08 4.31
CA ALA A 45 -3.32 3.23 3.41
C ALA A 45 -2.05 3.28 2.53
N THR A 46 -0.92 2.73 3.01
CA THR A 46 0.34 2.71 2.26
C THR A 46 0.50 1.52 1.32
N VAL A 47 -0.46 0.59 1.27
CA VAL A 47 -0.39 -0.55 0.34
C VAL A 47 -0.62 -0.05 -1.09
N LEU A 48 0.42 -0.09 -1.91
CA LEU A 48 0.32 0.25 -3.33
C LEU A 48 -0.44 -0.85 -4.10
N SER A 49 -1.52 -0.46 -4.77
CA SER A 49 -2.14 -1.28 -5.81
C SER A 49 -1.36 -1.17 -7.13
N ILE A 50 -1.00 -2.30 -7.72
CA ILE A 50 -0.38 -2.32 -9.05
C ILE A 50 -1.49 -2.23 -10.12
N PRO A 51 -1.32 -1.47 -11.21
CA PRO A 51 -2.28 -1.46 -12.32
C PRO A 51 -2.47 -2.87 -12.89
N GLY A 52 -3.72 -3.23 -13.19
CA GLY A 52 -4.09 -4.57 -13.68
C GLY A 52 -4.16 -5.66 -12.60
N GLN A 53 -3.89 -5.35 -11.33
CA GLN A 53 -3.93 -6.35 -10.26
C GLN A 53 -5.37 -6.82 -9.96
N PRO A 54 -5.61 -8.14 -9.81
CA PRO A 54 -6.89 -8.65 -9.35
C PRO A 54 -7.20 -8.17 -7.93
N THR A 55 -8.48 -7.92 -7.65
CA THR A 55 -8.94 -7.43 -6.34
C THR A 55 -8.62 -8.43 -5.23
N TYR A 56 -8.70 -9.74 -5.51
CA TYR A 56 -8.30 -10.79 -4.58
C TYR A 56 -6.80 -10.71 -4.24
N GLY A 57 -5.94 -10.49 -5.23
CA GLY A 57 -4.51 -10.29 -5.01
C GLY A 57 -4.21 -9.05 -4.15
N PHE A 58 -4.94 -7.96 -4.37
CA PHE A 58 -4.81 -6.74 -3.58
C PHE A 58 -5.22 -6.92 -2.12
N PHE A 59 -6.30 -7.68 -1.87
CA PHE A 59 -6.70 -8.01 -0.51
C PHE A 59 -5.59 -8.74 0.25
N TRP A 60 -4.97 -9.75 -0.37
CA TRP A 60 -3.85 -10.47 0.25
C TRP A 60 -2.64 -9.59 0.48
N ASP A 61 -2.34 -8.64 -0.41
CA ASP A 61 -1.26 -7.68 -0.17
C ASP A 61 -1.50 -6.83 1.08
N ILE A 62 -2.75 -6.42 1.33
CA ILE A 62 -3.10 -5.69 2.56
C ILE A 62 -2.90 -6.58 3.78
N VAL A 63 -3.32 -7.84 3.73
CA VAL A 63 -3.11 -8.80 4.82
C VAL A 63 -1.62 -9.02 5.08
N TYR A 64 -0.82 -9.20 4.03
CA TYR A 64 0.63 -9.36 4.17
C TYR A 64 1.31 -8.10 4.67
N ALA A 65 0.85 -6.91 4.28
CA ALA A 65 1.36 -5.65 4.81
C ALA A 65 1.05 -5.46 6.30
N LEU A 66 -0.09 -5.97 6.76
CA LEU A 66 -0.47 -5.97 8.18
C LEU A 66 0.40 -6.91 9.02
N LEU A 67 0.72 -8.11 8.50
CA LEU A 67 1.47 -9.13 9.23
C LEU A 67 2.99 -8.98 9.11
N PHE A 68 3.47 -8.47 7.97
CA PHE A 68 4.89 -8.35 7.64
C PHE A 68 5.16 -7.00 6.96
N PRO A 69 5.38 -5.93 7.75
CA PRO A 69 5.44 -4.56 7.24
C PRO A 69 6.53 -4.33 6.18
N VAL A 70 7.58 -5.15 6.20
CA VAL A 70 8.70 -5.09 5.26
C VAL A 70 8.32 -5.55 3.84
N ILE A 71 7.29 -6.39 3.67
CA ILE A 71 6.94 -6.98 2.38
C ILE A 71 6.33 -5.93 1.43
N ALA A 72 5.52 -5.01 1.96
CA ALA A 72 4.86 -3.96 1.17
C ALA A 72 5.86 -2.99 0.52
N VAL A 73 7.02 -2.79 1.17
CA VAL A 73 8.08 -1.89 0.72
C VAL A 73 8.63 -2.29 -0.66
N ARG A 74 8.65 -3.60 -0.98
CA ARG A 74 9.15 -4.10 -2.27
C ARG A 74 8.31 -3.58 -3.46
N LYS A 75 7.00 -3.44 -3.28
CA LYS A 75 6.08 -2.92 -4.31
C LYS A 75 6.26 -1.41 -4.48
N GLY A 76 6.41 -0.69 -3.37
CA GLY A 76 6.79 0.73 -3.36
C GLY A 76 8.10 1.01 -4.09
N PHE A 77 9.17 0.26 -3.76
CA PHE A 77 10.45 0.38 -4.45
C PHE A 77 10.32 0.08 -5.94
N LYS A 78 9.63 -0.99 -6.33
CA LYS A 78 9.43 -1.30 -7.76
C LYS A 78 8.71 -0.15 -8.48
N ALA A 79 7.72 0.49 -7.86
CA ALA A 79 7.04 1.64 -8.43
C ALA A 79 7.97 2.87 -8.54
N ILE A 80 8.78 3.16 -7.52
CA ILE A 80 9.74 4.27 -7.54
C ILE A 80 10.83 4.03 -8.60
N PHE A 81 11.45 2.86 -8.58
CA PHE A 81 12.50 2.47 -9.53
C PHE A 81 11.98 2.19 -10.94
N SER A 82 10.66 2.17 -11.15
CA SER A 82 10.12 2.16 -12.52
C SER A 82 10.39 3.47 -13.25
N LEU A 83 10.58 4.58 -12.50
CA LEU A 83 10.72 5.93 -13.04
C LEU A 83 9.65 6.23 -14.10
N ALA A 84 8.42 5.73 -13.91
CA ALA A 84 7.39 5.74 -14.94
C ALA A 84 7.09 7.15 -15.46
N LYS A 85 7.07 8.15 -14.56
CA LYS A 85 6.86 9.56 -14.91
C LYS A 85 7.91 10.14 -15.88
N PHE A 86 9.08 9.52 -15.99
CA PHE A 86 10.17 9.95 -16.87
C PHE A 86 10.17 9.21 -18.22
N GLY A 87 9.04 8.62 -18.63
CA GLY A 87 8.88 8.11 -19.99
C GLY A 87 8.81 9.27 -21.01
N ALA A 88 9.38 9.07 -22.20
CA ALA A 88 9.34 10.08 -23.26
C ALA A 88 7.97 10.18 -23.95
N THR A 89 7.17 9.12 -23.87
CA THR A 89 5.81 9.03 -24.42
C THR A 89 4.83 8.52 -23.38
N ASP A 90 3.54 8.78 -23.57
CA ASP A 90 2.48 8.25 -22.70
C ASP A 90 2.46 6.71 -22.70
N LEU A 91 2.78 6.09 -23.84
CA LEU A 91 2.86 4.63 -23.96
C LEU A 91 4.04 4.07 -23.17
N GLU A 92 5.20 4.71 -23.24
CA GLU A 92 6.38 4.33 -22.47
C GLU A 92 6.16 4.54 -20.96
N THR A 93 5.49 5.63 -20.59
CA THR A 93 5.08 5.91 -19.21
C THR A 93 4.14 4.82 -18.69
N ALA A 94 3.11 4.47 -19.47
CA ALA A 94 2.18 3.39 -19.13
C ALA A 94 2.89 2.03 -19.05
N ALA A 95 3.82 1.74 -19.96
CA ALA A 95 4.62 0.52 -19.94
C ALA A 95 5.48 0.40 -18.68
N ARG A 96 6.22 1.46 -18.33
CA ARG A 96 7.04 1.52 -17.12
C ARG A 96 6.19 1.44 -15.85
N ALA A 97 4.99 2.03 -15.85
CA ALA A 97 4.05 1.91 -14.73
C ALA A 97 3.40 0.52 -14.61
N GLY A 98 3.54 -0.36 -15.62
CA GLY A 98 2.82 -1.63 -15.69
C GLY A 98 1.33 -1.48 -16.04
N ALA A 99 0.93 -0.35 -16.61
CA ALA A 99 -0.44 0.03 -16.90
C ALA A 99 -0.85 -0.19 -18.37
N LEU A 100 -0.22 -1.12 -19.08
CA LEU A 100 -0.58 -1.43 -20.46
C LEU A 100 -1.88 -2.25 -20.52
N CYS A 101 -2.86 -1.72 -21.24
CA CYS A 101 -4.10 -2.41 -21.55
C CYS A 101 -4.11 -2.83 -23.02
N LYS A 102 -4.30 -4.13 -23.29
CA LYS A 102 -4.50 -4.64 -24.64
C LYS A 102 -5.99 -4.68 -24.96
N VAL A 103 -6.39 -3.93 -25.98
CA VAL A 103 -7.77 -3.97 -26.52
C VAL A 103 -7.84 -5.07 -27.58
N ILE A 104 -8.79 -5.96 -27.43
CA ILE A 104 -9.01 -7.09 -28.36
C ILE A 104 -10.40 -6.92 -28.96
N ARG A 105 -10.50 -7.02 -30.29
CA ARG A 105 -11.80 -7.01 -30.98
C ARG A 105 -12.60 -8.24 -30.58
N THR A 106 -13.85 -8.03 -30.18
CA THR A 106 -14.78 -9.10 -29.84
C THR A 106 -15.10 -9.94 -31.08
N GLY A 107 -15.10 -11.27 -30.94
CA GLY A 107 -15.27 -12.22 -32.04
C GLY A 107 -14.43 -13.48 -31.85
N GLU A 108 -14.16 -14.21 -32.94
CA GLU A 108 -13.30 -15.41 -32.95
C GLU A 108 -11.94 -15.15 -32.27
N TYR A 109 -11.35 -13.97 -32.52
CA TYR A 109 -10.08 -13.54 -31.92
C TYR A 109 -10.08 -13.48 -30.38
N ALA A 110 -11.22 -13.18 -29.75
CA ALA A 110 -11.33 -13.12 -28.30
C ALA A 110 -11.37 -14.51 -27.65
N ARG A 111 -11.88 -15.52 -28.36
CA ARG A 111 -11.87 -16.91 -27.88
C ARG A 111 -10.45 -17.50 -27.96
N THR A 112 -9.78 -17.36 -29.10
CA THR A 112 -8.40 -17.86 -29.29
C THR A 112 -7.42 -17.22 -28.32
N PHE A 113 -7.53 -15.91 -28.07
CA PHE A 113 -6.66 -15.24 -27.10
C PHE A 113 -6.93 -15.70 -25.65
N ARG A 114 -8.18 -16.01 -25.30
CA ARG A 114 -8.53 -16.56 -23.99
C ARG A 114 -7.92 -17.95 -23.81
N GLU A 115 -8.00 -18.81 -24.83
CA GLU A 115 -7.40 -20.15 -24.81
C GLU A 115 -5.87 -20.09 -24.67
N PHE A 116 -5.20 -19.20 -25.41
CA PHE A 116 -3.76 -18.97 -25.29
C PHE A 116 -3.36 -18.43 -23.90
N SER A 117 -4.14 -17.48 -23.36
CA SER A 117 -3.84 -16.91 -22.03
C SER A 117 -4.05 -17.93 -20.90
N LEU A 118 -5.01 -18.83 -21.04
CA LEU A 118 -5.22 -19.95 -20.13
C LEU A 118 -4.08 -20.97 -20.21
N SER A 119 -3.49 -21.20 -21.38
CA SER A 119 -2.35 -22.12 -21.53
C SER A 119 -1.03 -21.54 -21.00
N GLU A 120 -0.85 -20.22 -21.04
CA GLU A 120 0.33 -19.55 -20.47
C GLU A 120 0.20 -19.19 -18.99
N GLY A 121 -0.92 -19.53 -18.33
CA GLY A 121 -1.12 -19.23 -16.90
C GLY A 121 -1.23 -17.73 -16.59
N LEU A 122 -1.44 -16.88 -17.60
CA LEU A 122 -1.73 -15.47 -17.45
C LEU A 122 -3.18 -15.33 -16.98
N SER A 123 -3.36 -15.28 -15.66
CA SER A 123 -4.65 -15.15 -14.99
C SER A 123 -5.31 -13.82 -15.35
N PHE A 124 -6.08 -13.82 -16.44
CA PHE A 124 -7.00 -12.73 -16.78
C PHE A 124 -8.26 -12.89 -15.91
N GLU A 125 -8.17 -12.53 -14.62
CA GLU A 125 -9.35 -12.41 -13.77
C GLU A 125 -10.24 -11.27 -14.31
N SER A 126 -11.32 -11.64 -14.98
CA SER A 126 -12.66 -11.02 -15.00
C SER A 126 -12.83 -9.49 -14.92
N LYS A 127 -11.84 -8.66 -15.27
CA LYS A 127 -11.93 -7.18 -15.21
C LYS A 127 -12.19 -6.49 -16.55
N TYR A 128 -12.38 -7.24 -17.64
CA TYR A 128 -12.84 -6.64 -18.90
C TYR A 128 -14.24 -5.99 -18.81
N MET A 129 -15.01 -6.28 -17.76
CA MET A 129 -16.29 -5.59 -17.50
C MET A 129 -16.11 -4.20 -16.85
N ASP A 130 -15.03 -3.96 -16.09
CA ASP A 130 -14.79 -2.66 -15.43
C ASP A 130 -14.23 -1.62 -16.41
N VAL A 131 -13.43 -2.04 -17.40
CA VAL A 131 -12.93 -1.14 -18.45
C VAL A 131 -14.08 -0.65 -19.35
N LEU A 132 -15.09 -1.51 -19.57
CA LEU A 132 -16.34 -1.12 -20.24
C LEU A 132 -17.16 -0.14 -19.41
N ALA A 133 -17.13 -0.23 -18.08
CA ALA A 133 -17.82 0.74 -17.20
C ALA A 133 -17.14 2.12 -17.25
N PHE A 134 -15.81 2.18 -17.31
CA PHE A 134 -15.08 3.45 -17.42
C PHE A 134 -15.29 4.15 -18.78
N GLN A 135 -15.48 3.38 -19.86
CA GLN A 135 -15.76 3.95 -21.19
C GLN A 135 -17.23 4.36 -21.35
N LYS A 136 -18.17 3.77 -20.59
CA LYS A 136 -19.58 4.18 -20.56
C LYS A 136 -19.88 5.41 -19.72
N ALA A 137 -18.95 5.86 -18.88
CA ALA A 137 -19.12 7.04 -18.04
C ALA A 137 -18.63 8.35 -18.69
N THR A 138 -18.00 8.27 -19.88
CA THR A 138 -17.39 9.41 -20.58
C THR A 138 -18.00 9.64 -21.97
N VAL A 139 -19.27 9.29 -22.15
CA VAL A 139 -20.10 9.69 -23.30
C VAL A 139 -21.46 10.15 -22.80
#